data_AF-A0A5C9EDA4-F1
#
_entry.id   AF-A0A5C9EDA4-F1
#
_cell.length_a   1.000
_cell.length_b   1.000
_cell.length_c   1.000
_cell.angle_alpha   90.00
_cell.angle_beta   90.00
_cell.angle_gamma   90.00
#
_symmetry.space_group_name_H-M   'P 1'
#
loop_
_entity.id
_entity.type
_entity.pdbx_description
1 polymer ?
#
loop_
_entity_poly.entity_id
_entity_poly.type
_entity_poly.pdbx_seq_one_letter_code
_entity_poly.pdbx_strand_id
1 'polypeptide(L)'
;MGFVSTLILIALCGFLSHYWYRKYGLAKGKLAWISYFTLIVNLGFILLDVLIYMGIFDFVFPFLNNIPWVSIDNGRDFMWNSFQLFGIYWGINFKMRALDWIGVIMFISYPIWFMFFKDFSRKIFGGNENRPYTRGISYLFTSPKKTKKRDKRVKKPSLHYNKS
;
A
#
# COMPACT_ATOMS: atom_id res chain seq x y z
N MET A 1 -15.46 -1.24 -4.38
CA MET A 1 -14.89 0.02 -4.88
C MET A 1 -14.75 -0.14 -6.39
N GLY A 2 -14.35 0.89 -7.11
CA GLY A 2 -13.95 0.71 -8.50
C GLY A 2 -12.49 1.07 -8.76
N PHE A 3 -11.97 0.70 -9.93
CA PHE A 3 -10.54 0.66 -10.21
C PHE A 3 -9.81 1.95 -9.86
N VAL A 4 -10.37 3.11 -10.22
CA VAL A 4 -9.75 4.40 -9.94
C VAL A 4 -9.80 4.74 -8.45
N SER A 5 -10.95 4.51 -7.80
CA SER A 5 -11.09 4.74 -6.37
C SER A 5 -10.16 3.86 -5.54
N THR A 6 -9.99 2.59 -5.93
CA THR A 6 -9.06 1.68 -5.26
C THR A 6 -7.61 2.11 -5.48
N LEU A 7 -7.23 2.54 -6.69
CA LEU A 7 -5.90 3.10 -6.95
C LEU A 7 -5.60 4.31 -6.05
N ILE A 8 -6.56 5.22 -5.90
CA ILE A 8 -6.42 6.39 -5.01
C ILE A 8 -6.22 5.92 -3.56
N LEU A 9 -7.02 4.97 -3.08
CA LEU A 9 -6.91 4.46 -1.70
C LEU A 9 -5.60 3.72 -1.45
N ILE A 10 -5.14 2.92 -2.42
CA ILE A 10 -3.85 2.25 -2.39
C ILE A 10 -2.71 3.28 -2.38
N ALA A 11 -2.80 4.32 -3.20
CA ALA A 11 -1.84 5.41 -3.23
C ALA A 11 -1.78 6.13 -1.88
N LEU A 12 -2.94 6.45 -1.28
CA LEU A 12 -3.03 7.07 0.04
C LEU A 12 -2.46 6.18 1.14
N CYS A 13 -2.78 4.88 1.13
CA CYS A 13 -2.23 3.92 2.09
C CYS A 13 -0.72 3.75 1.93
N GLY A 14 -0.21 3.69 0.70
CA GLY A 14 1.21 3.73 0.40
C GLY A 14 1.85 5.00 0.93
N PHE A 15 1.22 6.16 0.68
CA PHE A 15 1.70 7.46 1.13
C PHE A 15 1.72 7.62 2.66
N LEU A 16 0.74 7.08 3.38
CA LEU A 16 0.66 7.16 4.84
C LEU A 16 1.44 6.03 5.54
N SER A 17 1.97 5.07 4.80
CA SER A 17 2.69 3.92 5.35
C SER A 17 3.83 4.32 6.31
N HIS A 18 4.68 5.29 5.96
CA HIS A 18 5.79 5.71 6.83
C HIS A 18 5.32 6.56 8.01
N TYR A 19 4.25 7.34 7.83
CA TYR A 19 3.63 8.08 8.93
C TYR A 19 3.10 7.13 10.01
N TRP A 20 2.33 6.11 9.60
CA TRP A 20 1.82 5.08 10.52
C TRP A 20 2.93 4.20 11.09
N TYR A 21 3.98 3.92 10.31
CA TYR A 21 5.16 3.22 10.84
C TYR A 21 5.83 4.01 11.97
N ARG A 22 6.01 5.33 11.81
CA ARG A 22 6.58 6.16 12.87
C ARG A 22 5.71 6.18 14.12
N LYS A 23 4.40 6.33 13.95
CA LYS A 23 3.44 6.43 15.05
C LYS A 23 3.21 5.10 15.78
N TYR A 24 3.09 4.00 15.05
CA TYR A 24 2.66 2.70 15.60
C TYR A 24 3.70 1.58 15.49
N GLY A 25 4.58 1.63 14.49
CA GLY A 25 5.59 0.60 14.21
C GLY A 25 6.84 0.73 15.08
N LEU A 26 7.43 1.93 15.15
CA LEU A 26 8.62 2.22 15.96
C LEU A 26 8.36 2.03 17.45
N ALA A 27 7.20 2.47 17.95
CA ALA A 27 6.83 2.35 19.36
C ALA A 27 6.70 0.90 19.87
N LYS A 28 6.55 -0.08 18.96
CA LYS A 28 6.37 -1.51 19.30
C LYS A 28 7.51 -2.42 18.84
N GLY A 29 8.63 -1.87 18.34
CA GLY A 29 9.80 -2.65 17.93
C GLY A 29 9.58 -3.61 16.74
N LYS A 30 8.48 -3.47 15.99
CA LYS A 30 8.13 -4.39 14.90
C LYS A 30 8.84 -4.00 13.61
N LEU A 31 10.04 -4.55 13.42
CA LEU A 31 10.90 -4.32 12.25
C LEU A 31 10.23 -4.64 10.89
N ALA A 32 9.29 -5.59 10.85
CA ALA A 32 8.58 -6.00 9.64
C ALA A 32 7.21 -5.31 9.43
N TRP A 33 6.88 -4.29 10.23
CA TRP A 33 5.56 -3.64 10.19
C TRP A 33 5.15 -3.16 8.78
N ILE A 34 6.08 -2.50 8.07
CA ILE A 34 5.83 -1.97 6.72
C ILE A 34 5.52 -3.11 5.74
N SER A 35 6.21 -4.24 5.85
CA SER A 35 6.01 -5.40 4.97
C SER A 35 4.65 -6.05 5.21
N TYR A 36 4.24 -6.25 6.47
CA TYR A 36 2.90 -6.76 6.78
C TYR A 36 1.80 -5.80 6.33
N PHE A 37 1.99 -4.50 6.58
CA PHE A 37 1.04 -3.48 6.16
C PHE A 37 0.88 -3.45 4.62
N THR A 38 1.99 -3.53 3.88
CA THR A 38 1.98 -3.65 2.41
C THR A 38 1.18 -4.86 1.95
N LEU A 39 1.42 -6.02 2.56
CA LEU A 39 0.78 -7.28 2.18
C LEU A 39 -0.72 -7.24 2.47
N ILE A 40 -1.12 -6.80 3.67
CA ILE A 40 -2.52 -6.73 4.11
C ILE A 40 -3.31 -5.76 3.22
N VAL A 41 -2.75 -4.57 2.94
CA VAL A 41 -3.42 -3.57 2.11
C VAL A 41 -3.60 -4.08 0.68
N ASN A 42 -2.53 -4.56 0.04
CA ASN A 42 -2.62 -5.00 -1.35
C ASN A 42 -3.49 -6.24 -1.52
N LEU A 43 -3.31 -7.27 -0.69
CA LEU A 43 -4.17 -8.46 -0.77
C LEU A 43 -5.62 -8.12 -0.43
N GLY A 44 -5.86 -7.26 0.56
CA GLY A 44 -7.21 -6.85 0.94
C GLY A 44 -7.94 -6.15 -0.21
N PHE A 45 -7.31 -5.16 -0.85
CA PHE A 45 -7.91 -4.44 -1.97
C PHE A 45 -8.03 -5.31 -3.24
N ILE A 46 -7.00 -6.08 -3.60
CA ILE A 46 -7.07 -6.99 -4.75
C ILE A 46 -8.18 -8.02 -4.56
N LEU A 47 -8.24 -8.67 -3.39
CA LEU A 47 -9.27 -9.65 -3.09
C LEU A 47 -10.66 -9.02 -3.16
N LEU A 48 -10.86 -7.87 -2.49
CA LEU A 48 -12.13 -7.16 -2.49
C LEU A 48 -12.59 -6.84 -3.91
N ASP A 49 -11.72 -6.25 -4.72
CA ASP A 49 -12.08 -5.81 -6.06
C ASP A 49 -12.27 -6.99 -7.03
N VAL A 50 -11.52 -8.09 -6.87
CA VAL A 50 -11.75 -9.33 -7.62
C VAL A 50 -13.12 -9.92 -7.27
N LEU A 51 -13.49 -9.96 -5.99
CA LEU A 51 -14.81 -10.44 -5.56
C LEU A 51 -15.94 -9.56 -6.13
N ILE A 52 -15.76 -8.24 -6.16
CA ILE A 52 -16.70 -7.31 -6.81
C ILE A 52 -16.77 -7.59 -8.32
N TYR A 53 -15.62 -7.73 -8.98
CA TYR A 53 -15.54 -7.94 -10.42
C TYR A 53 -16.19 -9.27 -10.86
N MET A 54 -16.08 -10.32 -10.03
CA MET A 54 -16.74 -11.61 -10.24
C MET A 54 -18.25 -11.61 -9.91
N GLY A 55 -18.78 -10.49 -9.40
CA GLY A 55 -20.21 -10.36 -9.06
C GLY A 55 -20.61 -11.02 -7.73
N ILE A 56 -19.65 -11.42 -6.89
CA ILE A 56 -19.95 -12.06 -5.59
C ILE A 56 -20.65 -11.07 -4.65
N PHE A 57 -20.31 -9.78 -4.76
CA PHE A 57 -20.94 -8.70 -4.00
C PHE A 57 -22.08 -8.02 -4.74
N ASP A 58 -22.66 -8.65 -5.76
CA ASP A 58 -23.74 -8.02 -6.54
C ASP A 58 -24.96 -7.67 -5.68
N PHE A 59 -25.20 -8.41 -4.60
CA PHE A 59 -26.27 -8.13 -3.63
C PHE A 59 -26.14 -6.78 -2.91
N VAL A 60 -24.96 -6.13 -2.93
CA VAL A 60 -24.73 -4.83 -2.28
C VAL A 60 -25.18 -3.67 -3.19
N PHE A 61 -25.17 -3.85 -4.51
CA PHE A 61 -25.52 -2.78 -5.46
C PHE A 61 -26.98 -2.32 -5.43
N PRO A 62 -27.98 -3.18 -5.16
CA PRO A 62 -29.35 -2.72 -4.91
C PRO A 62 -29.45 -1.68 -3.80
N PHE A 63 -28.65 -1.79 -2.74
CA PHE A 63 -28.64 -0.79 -1.67
C PHE A 63 -27.98 0.53 -2.10
N LEU A 64 -26.94 0.45 -2.94
CA LEU A 64 -26.25 1.63 -3.48
C LEU A 64 -27.09 2.37 -4.52
N ASN A 65 -27.93 1.66 -5.27
CA ASN A 65 -28.87 2.23 -6.24
C ASN A 65 -30.07 2.96 -5.60
N ASN A 66 -30.22 2.91 -4.27
CA ASN A 66 -31.16 3.80 -3.58
C ASN A 66 -30.71 5.28 -3.61
N ILE A 67 -29.45 5.54 -3.99
CA ILE A 67 -28.93 6.89 -4.15
C ILE A 67 -29.43 7.44 -5.50
N PRO A 68 -30.08 8.62 -5.57
CA PRO A 68 -30.83 9.07 -6.75
C PRO A 68 -30.03 9.19 -8.06
N TRP A 69 -28.71 9.37 -7.96
CA TRP A 69 -27.80 9.54 -9.10
C TRP A 69 -26.91 8.32 -9.36
N VAL A 70 -27.17 7.19 -8.69
CA VAL A 70 -26.41 5.96 -8.82
C VAL A 70 -27.25 4.92 -9.55
N SER A 71 -26.78 4.49 -10.71
CA SER A 71 -27.38 3.41 -11.52
C SER A 71 -26.35 2.32 -11.83
N ILE A 72 -26.06 1.44 -10.87
CA ILE A 72 -25.07 0.38 -11.02
C ILE A 72 -25.78 -0.88 -11.52
N ASP A 73 -25.37 -1.38 -12.68
CA ASP A 73 -25.94 -2.61 -13.26
C ASP A 73 -25.38 -3.88 -12.60
N ASN A 74 -24.07 -3.89 -12.30
CA ASN A 74 -23.36 -5.01 -11.66
C ASN A 74 -22.00 -4.56 -11.10
N GLY A 75 -21.28 -5.47 -10.45
CA GLY A 75 -19.95 -5.17 -9.92
C GLY A 75 -18.93 -4.70 -10.96
N ARG A 76 -19.01 -5.15 -12.22
CA ARG A 76 -18.11 -4.68 -13.29
C ARG A 76 -18.41 -3.25 -13.69
N ASP A 77 -19.68 -2.88 -13.78
CA ASP A 77 -20.11 -1.51 -14.01
C ASP A 77 -19.57 -0.57 -12.94
N PHE A 78 -19.74 -0.95 -11.66
CA PHE A 78 -19.19 -0.19 -10.54
C PHE A 78 -17.65 -0.09 -10.60
N MET A 79 -16.97 -1.14 -11.04
CA MET A 79 -15.52 -1.15 -11.16
C MET A 79 -15.01 -0.14 -12.18
N TRP A 80 -15.67 -0.01 -13.33
CA TRP A 80 -15.29 0.94 -14.39
C TRP A 80 -15.81 2.35 -14.13
N ASN A 81 -17.02 2.48 -13.59
CA ASN A 81 -17.68 3.76 -13.31
C ASN A 81 -17.59 4.12 -11.81
N SER A 82 -16.38 4.06 -11.25
CA SER A 82 -16.16 4.13 -9.79
C SER A 82 -16.66 5.43 -9.12
N PHE A 83 -16.71 6.53 -9.87
CA PHE A 83 -17.12 7.84 -9.35
C PHE A 83 -18.63 8.08 -9.36
N GLN A 84 -19.40 7.09 -9.80
CA GLN A 84 -20.85 7.18 -9.85
C GLN A 84 -21.46 7.42 -8.46
N LEU A 85 -20.84 6.90 -7.40
CA LEU A 85 -21.22 7.19 -6.01
C LEU A 85 -21.15 8.69 -5.66
N PHE A 86 -20.26 9.44 -6.34
CA PHE A 86 -20.12 10.88 -6.19
C PHE A 86 -20.89 11.67 -7.27
N GLY A 87 -21.76 11.01 -8.03
CA GLY A 87 -22.55 11.64 -9.09
C GLY A 87 -21.80 11.87 -10.40
N ILE A 88 -20.58 11.32 -10.56
CA ILE A 88 -19.82 11.44 -11.81
C ILE A 88 -19.84 10.11 -12.54
N TYR A 89 -20.62 10.05 -13.62
CA TYR A 89 -20.71 8.88 -14.49
C TYR A 89 -19.86 9.06 -15.73
N TRP A 90 -18.91 8.13 -15.95
CA TRP A 90 -17.96 8.19 -17.07
C TRP A 90 -18.50 7.51 -18.34
N GLY A 91 -19.64 6.80 -18.26
CA GLY A 91 -20.26 6.16 -19.42
C GLY A 91 -19.43 5.02 -20.01
N ILE A 92 -18.55 4.39 -19.23
CA ILE A 92 -17.66 3.35 -19.75
C ILE A 92 -18.48 2.08 -19.97
N ASN A 93 -18.60 1.67 -21.23
CA ASN A 93 -19.32 0.45 -21.60
C ASN A 93 -18.45 -0.80 -21.37
N PHE A 94 -18.71 -1.49 -20.26
CA PHE A 94 -17.97 -2.66 -19.80
C PHE A 94 -18.23 -3.95 -20.59
N LYS A 95 -19.12 -3.95 -21.59
CA LYS A 95 -19.42 -5.16 -22.41
C LYS A 95 -18.31 -5.54 -23.40
N MET A 96 -17.26 -4.73 -23.51
CA MET A 96 -16.12 -5.02 -24.38
C MET A 96 -15.15 -5.99 -23.69
N ARG A 97 -14.89 -7.14 -24.31
CA ARG A 97 -13.93 -8.16 -23.81
C ARG A 97 -12.50 -7.63 -23.62
N ALA A 98 -12.14 -6.54 -24.30
CA ALA A 98 -10.87 -5.84 -24.10
C ALA A 98 -10.73 -5.25 -22.68
N LEU A 99 -11.84 -4.82 -22.06
CA LEU A 99 -11.82 -4.27 -20.71
C LEU A 99 -11.51 -5.34 -19.66
N ASP A 100 -11.84 -6.62 -19.89
CA ASP A 100 -11.45 -7.70 -18.98
C ASP A 100 -9.92 -7.81 -18.87
N TRP A 101 -9.21 -7.74 -20.00
CA TRP A 101 -7.75 -7.74 -20.04
C TRP A 101 -7.15 -6.51 -19.35
N ILE A 102 -7.73 -5.33 -19.58
CA ILE A 102 -7.30 -4.11 -18.89
C ILE A 102 -7.55 -4.25 -17.39
N GLY A 103 -8.66 -4.86 -16.97
CA GLY A 103 -8.95 -5.15 -15.57
C GLY A 103 -7.87 -6.00 -14.90
N VAL A 104 -7.39 -7.06 -15.58
CA VAL A 104 -6.26 -7.87 -15.10
C VAL A 104 -4.99 -7.04 -14.95
N ILE A 105 -4.68 -6.19 -15.93
CA ILE A 105 -3.53 -5.28 -15.86
C ILE A 105 -3.69 -4.32 -14.66
N MET A 106 -4.90 -3.82 -14.41
CA MET A 106 -5.18 -2.95 -13.28
C MET A 106 -4.93 -3.66 -11.94
N PHE A 107 -5.40 -4.89 -11.76
CA PHE A 107 -5.12 -5.68 -10.55
C PHE A 107 -3.62 -5.90 -10.32
N ILE A 108 -2.86 -6.21 -11.38
CA ILE A 108 -1.40 -6.36 -11.30
C ILE A 108 -0.70 -5.03 -10.98
N SER A 109 -1.30 -3.90 -11.38
CA SER A 109 -0.73 -2.57 -11.12
C SER A 109 -0.84 -2.12 -9.65
N TYR A 110 -1.75 -2.69 -8.86
CA TYR A 110 -2.03 -2.26 -7.48
C TYR A 110 -0.79 -2.28 -6.57
N PRO A 111 -0.01 -3.39 -6.50
CA PRO A 111 1.24 -3.43 -5.73
C PRO A 111 2.27 -2.42 -6.21
N ILE A 112 2.33 -2.14 -7.52
CA ILE A 112 3.28 -1.19 -8.11
C ILE A 112 2.97 0.22 -7.62
N TRP A 113 1.70 0.63 -7.69
CA TRP A 113 1.25 1.93 -7.20
C TRP A 113 1.47 2.08 -5.69
N PHE A 114 1.15 1.04 -4.91
CA PHE A 114 1.45 1.05 -3.47
C PHE A 114 2.94 1.29 -3.22
N MET A 115 3.82 0.54 -3.90
CA MET A 115 5.27 0.66 -3.71
C MET A 115 5.78 2.04 -4.10
N PHE A 116 5.31 2.58 -5.21
CA PHE A 116 5.66 3.93 -5.68
C PHE A 116 5.32 4.98 -4.60
N PHE A 117 4.08 5.00 -4.10
CA PHE A 117 3.67 5.96 -3.09
C PHE A 117 4.29 5.71 -1.72
N LYS A 118 4.61 4.46 -1.38
CA LYS A 118 5.42 4.12 -0.20
C LYS A 118 6.83 4.70 -0.28
N ASP A 119 7.46 4.65 -1.44
CA ASP A 119 8.80 5.21 -1.61
C ASP A 119 8.77 6.74 -1.62
N PHE A 120 7.71 7.34 -2.16
CA PHE A 120 7.44 8.76 -2.04
C PHE A 120 7.22 9.18 -0.58
N SER A 121 6.38 8.45 0.16
CA SER A 121 6.17 8.58 1.61
C SER A 121 7.49 8.58 2.37
N ARG A 122 8.39 7.64 2.05
CA ARG A 122 9.69 7.53 2.68
C ARG A 122 10.53 8.80 2.54
N LYS A 123 10.51 9.40 1.34
CA LYS A 123 11.25 10.63 1.03
C LYS A 123 10.70 11.81 1.82
N ILE A 124 9.38 11.96 1.90
CA ILE A 124 8.73 13.07 2.62
C ILE A 124 8.83 12.90 4.14
N PHE A 125 8.53 11.72 4.66
CA PHE A 125 8.56 11.43 6.10
C PHE A 125 9.92 10.92 6.56
N GLY A 126 11.02 11.30 5.91
CA GLY A 126 12.41 11.18 6.38
C GLY A 126 12.84 9.77 6.84
N GLY A 127 12.55 8.72 6.08
CA GLY A 127 13.03 7.37 6.38
C GLY A 127 14.52 7.23 6.06
N ASN A 128 15.39 7.20 7.08
CA ASN A 128 16.83 7.03 6.91
C ASN A 128 17.16 5.69 6.19
N GLU A 129 17.92 5.74 5.08
CA GLU A 129 18.26 4.60 4.20
C GLU A 129 18.93 3.43 4.94
N ASN A 130 19.62 3.74 6.04
CA ASN A 130 20.50 2.83 6.76
C ASN A 130 19.80 1.88 7.75
N ARG A 131 18.46 1.87 7.84
CA ARG A 131 17.75 0.98 8.78
C ARG A 131 17.21 -0.29 8.08
N PRO A 132 17.20 -1.47 8.75
CA PRO A 132 16.94 -2.78 8.11
C PRO A 132 15.59 -2.92 7.39
N TYR A 133 14.62 -2.07 7.72
CA TYR A 133 13.27 -2.08 7.18
C TYR A 133 13.13 -1.41 5.78
N THR A 134 14.21 -0.83 5.23
CA THR A 134 14.22 -0.28 3.86
C THR A 134 14.10 -1.35 2.78
N ARG A 135 14.22 -2.63 3.15
CA ARG A 135 14.14 -3.79 2.24
C ARG A 135 12.71 -4.23 1.88
N GLY A 136 11.66 -3.70 2.52
CA GLY A 136 10.28 -4.03 2.15
C GLY A 136 9.98 -5.54 2.22
N ILE A 137 9.26 -6.10 1.24
CA ILE A 137 8.93 -7.55 1.18
C ILE A 137 10.19 -8.41 1.15
N SER A 138 11.28 -7.95 0.55
CA SER A 138 12.55 -8.70 0.55
C SER A 138 13.09 -8.93 1.96
N TYR A 139 12.67 -8.15 2.96
CA TYR A 139 13.00 -8.39 4.37
C TYR A 139 12.43 -9.71 4.91
N LEU A 140 11.23 -10.13 4.44
CA LEU A 140 10.62 -11.42 4.82
C LEU A 140 11.45 -12.61 4.31
N PHE A 141 12.22 -12.40 3.24
CA PHE A 141 13.05 -13.43 2.61
C PHE A 141 14.54 -13.27 2.91
N THR A 142 15.00 -12.12 3.42
CA THR A 142 16.37 -11.99 3.90
C THR A 142 16.51 -12.58 5.29
N SER A 143 17.17 -13.74 5.36
CA SER A 143 17.65 -14.34 6.60
C SER A 143 18.35 -13.29 7.48
N PRO A 144 18.12 -13.27 8.81
CA PRO A 144 18.68 -12.28 9.70
C PRO A 144 20.21 -12.35 9.64
N LYS A 145 20.85 -11.44 8.91
CA LYS A 145 22.30 -11.25 8.99
C LYS A 145 22.59 -10.84 10.43
N LYS A 146 23.20 -11.75 11.19
CA LYS A 146 23.73 -11.53 12.54
C LYS A 146 24.33 -10.13 12.59
N THR A 147 23.76 -9.28 13.43
CA THR A 147 24.26 -7.93 13.70
C THR A 147 25.72 -8.07 14.14
N LYS A 148 26.67 -7.83 13.23
CA LYS A 148 28.08 -7.67 13.64
C LYS A 148 28.09 -6.43 14.52
N LYS A 149 28.18 -6.64 15.85
CA LYS A 149 28.54 -5.59 16.80
C LYS A 149 29.81 -4.93 16.26
N ARG A 150 29.66 -3.72 15.72
CA ARG A 150 30.79 -2.89 15.34
C ARG A 150 31.32 -2.36 16.66
N ASP A 151 32.27 -3.07 17.26
CA ASP A 151 33.02 -2.58 18.41
C ASP A 151 33.67 -1.26 18.02
N LYS A 152 33.04 -0.15 18.39
CA LYS A 152 33.72 1.13 18.51
C LYS A 152 34.59 1.01 19.76
N ARG A 153 35.80 0.45 19.61
CA ARG A 153 36.90 0.74 20.52
C ARG A 153 37.13 2.25 20.45
N VAL A 154 36.52 2.98 21.39
CA VAL A 154 36.90 4.34 21.71
C VAL A 154 38.35 4.25 22.19
N LYS A 155 39.32 4.59 21.33
CA LYS A 155 40.67 4.91 21.80
C LYS A 155 40.52 6.13 22.71
N LYS A 156 40.54 5.92 24.02
CA LYS A 156 40.76 7.01 24.97
C LYS A 156 42.15 7.60 24.65
N PRO A 157 42.27 8.93 24.45
CA PRO A 157 43.59 9.53 24.39
C PRO A 157 44.28 9.36 25.75
N SER A 158 45.52 8.89 25.73
CA SER A 158 46.38 8.78 26.90
C SER A 158 46.69 10.18 27.41
N LEU A 159 46.22 10.52 28.61
CA LEU A 159 46.67 11.69 29.35
C LEU A 159 48.13 11.45 29.77
N HIS A 160 49.07 12.08 29.08
CA HIS A 160 50.43 12.24 29.58
C HIS A 160 50.38 13.22 30.76
N TYR A 161 50.48 12.69 31.98
CA TYR A 161 50.81 13.47 33.16
C TYR A 161 52.32 13.74 33.11
N ASN A 162 52.72 14.97 32.78
CA ASN A 162 54.03 15.46 33.17
C ASN A 162 53.95 15.84 34.65
N LYS A 163 54.65 15.08 35.50
CA LYS A 163 54.99 15.53 36.85
C LYS A 163 56.13 16.54 36.73
N SER A 164 56.01 17.58 37.56
CA SER A 164 56.95 18.64 37.91
C SER A 164 58.42 18.30 37.74
#